data_AF-A0AA91T2A5-F1
#
_entry.id   AF-A0AA91T2A5-F1
#
_cell.length_a   1.000
_cell.length_b   1.000
_cell.length_c   1.000
_cell.angle_alpha   90.00
_cell.angle_beta   90.00
_cell.angle_gamma   90.00
#
_symmetry.space_group_name_H-M   'P 1'
#
loop_
_entity.id
_entity.type
_entity.pdbx_description
1 polymer ?
#
loop_
_entity_poly.entity_id
_entity_poly.type
_entity_poly.pdbx_seq_one_letter_code
_entity_poly.pdbx_strand_id
1 'polypeptide(L)'
;MAMDNTRPFLDWATKSGVWMDPDFEVSSSQYGGLGIFAMKDREEDAVILRIPHTCTFDMDNLLALSKNIGSEASELTGPVFRAVLSCGDLDTETSILRNYIWGFTIVQSICVKLGKQLQALEKIKPYLQILQTTPVLNVDDSHDAQDQLVQTLVLEKRRVRKTYEEICERISGLEFPFELAFQLHQAVKSRVLEIPHAIDDGEDFETNVTLVPVLDFANHQKNNNAVFDVDRSSGDVLLRLVQPVRALQEVCISYSPQQEKNIFLRTYGFMPAGEGSYEWRIPSFDQIWKSATNGTTHTNYTALAKWLQVKPQLLIHFDAADSAFLDPQEFQLPILLLPGLEYYAEWSKELDDMKEDVPDGMDIADFVSQLTFQEDKADIVIAGETAYGATCNGAYVNLPNILEQAGVNSEEDYNILVQQSLKLVKDAVIETIATDDKYMKESDNATLISYFCQKKKMLTQIADKCD
;
A
#
# COMPACT_ATOMS: atom_id res chain seq x y z
N MET A 1 -15.15 19.39 -17.07
CA MET A 1 -16.35 18.53 -17.05
C MET A 1 -15.97 17.26 -17.80
N ALA A 2 -15.60 16.20 -17.09
CA ALA A 2 -15.46 14.89 -17.72
C ALA A 2 -16.84 14.50 -18.27
N MET A 3 -16.91 14.11 -19.54
CA MET A 3 -18.13 13.49 -20.06
C MET A 3 -18.39 12.26 -19.20
N ASP A 4 -19.59 12.16 -18.64
CA ASP A 4 -19.98 11.06 -17.76
C ASP A 4 -19.98 9.74 -18.55
N ASN A 5 -18.81 9.09 -18.57
CA ASN A 5 -18.58 7.81 -19.24
C ASN A 5 -19.28 6.64 -18.53
N THR A 6 -19.86 6.88 -17.35
CA THR A 6 -20.50 5.87 -16.52
C THR A 6 -21.70 5.25 -17.22
N ARG A 7 -22.61 6.08 -17.76
CA ARG A 7 -23.81 5.55 -18.42
C ARG A 7 -23.49 4.75 -19.69
N PRO A 8 -22.66 5.23 -20.64
CA PRO A 8 -22.22 4.41 -21.77
C PRO A 8 -21.52 3.10 -21.34
N PHE A 9 -20.75 3.13 -20.26
CA PHE A 9 -20.10 1.95 -19.69
C PHE A 9 -21.11 0.93 -19.13
N LEU A 10 -22.10 1.38 -18.35
CA LEU A 10 -23.14 0.50 -17.81
C LEU A 10 -24.02 -0.12 -18.91
N ASP A 11 -24.34 0.66 -19.95
CA ASP A 11 -25.04 0.16 -21.14
C ASP A 11 -24.21 -0.92 -21.86
N TRP A 12 -22.89 -0.74 -21.93
CA TRP A 12 -21.97 -1.73 -22.49
C TRP A 12 -21.86 -2.98 -21.60
N ALA A 13 -21.76 -2.82 -20.28
CA ALA A 13 -21.70 -3.93 -19.33
C ALA A 13 -22.96 -4.80 -19.42
N THR A 14 -24.13 -4.16 -19.46
CA THR A 14 -25.43 -4.85 -19.62
C THR A 14 -25.48 -5.65 -20.93
N LYS A 15 -25.02 -5.06 -22.04
CA LYS A 15 -24.93 -5.77 -23.34
C LYS A 15 -23.93 -6.93 -23.34
N SER A 16 -22.93 -6.88 -22.46
CA SER A 16 -21.92 -7.92 -22.29
C SER A 16 -22.39 -9.04 -21.36
N GLY A 17 -23.59 -8.93 -20.78
CA GLY A 17 -24.19 -9.95 -19.93
C GLY A 17 -24.08 -9.68 -18.42
N VAL A 18 -23.51 -8.53 -18.02
CA VAL A 18 -23.54 -8.09 -16.62
C VAL A 18 -24.97 -7.78 -16.24
N TRP A 19 -25.43 -8.34 -15.13
CA TRP A 19 -26.76 -8.09 -14.58
C TRP A 19 -26.62 -7.36 -13.25
N MET A 20 -27.28 -6.20 -13.13
CA MET A 20 -27.46 -5.47 -11.88
C MET A 20 -28.96 -5.45 -11.55
N ASP A 21 -29.32 -5.69 -10.29
CA ASP A 21 -30.70 -5.62 -9.82
C ASP A 21 -31.26 -4.20 -10.10
N PRO A 22 -32.44 -4.08 -10.74
CA PRO A 22 -33.01 -2.78 -11.12
C PRO A 22 -33.38 -1.86 -9.95
N ASP A 23 -33.38 -2.36 -8.71
CA ASP A 23 -33.51 -1.52 -7.52
C ASP A 23 -32.15 -1.06 -6.99
N PHE A 24 -31.09 -1.12 -7.80
CA PHE A 24 -29.78 -0.52 -7.51
C PHE A 24 -29.32 0.37 -8.66
N GLU A 25 -28.55 1.41 -8.33
CA GLU A 25 -27.94 2.29 -9.32
C GLU A 25 -26.52 2.70 -8.94
N VAL A 26 -25.73 3.11 -9.93
CA VAL A 26 -24.42 3.73 -9.70
C VAL A 26 -24.60 5.24 -9.68
N SER A 27 -24.13 5.88 -8.61
CA SER A 27 -24.26 7.33 -8.39
C SER A 27 -23.02 7.88 -7.68
N SER A 28 -22.96 9.20 -7.50
CA SER A 28 -21.84 9.85 -6.79
C SER A 28 -21.83 9.49 -5.30
N SER A 29 -20.66 9.12 -4.78
CA SER A 29 -20.48 8.69 -3.39
C SER A 29 -19.95 9.80 -2.48
N GLN A 30 -20.36 9.76 -1.21
CA GLN A 30 -19.77 10.57 -0.14
C GLN A 30 -18.34 10.11 0.24
N TYR A 31 -17.99 8.86 -0.06
CA TYR A 31 -16.64 8.33 0.11
C TYR A 31 -15.68 8.78 -1.02
N GLY A 32 -16.21 9.49 -2.02
CA GLY A 32 -15.50 9.99 -3.18
C GLY A 32 -15.81 9.16 -4.43
N GLY A 33 -15.80 9.82 -5.60
CA GLY A 33 -16.07 9.15 -6.87
C GLY A 33 -17.50 8.60 -6.98
N LEU A 34 -17.63 7.35 -7.40
CA LEU A 34 -18.90 6.66 -7.62
C LEU A 34 -19.11 5.56 -6.56
N GLY A 35 -20.37 5.20 -6.34
CA GLY A 35 -20.82 4.15 -5.43
C GLY A 35 -22.04 3.43 -5.99
N ILE A 36 -22.35 2.25 -5.44
CA ILE A 36 -23.58 1.49 -5.75
C ILE A 36 -24.61 1.79 -4.66
N PHE A 37 -25.83 2.18 -5.02
CA PHE A 37 -26.88 2.60 -4.07
C PHE A 37 -28.14 1.78 -4.25
N ALA A 38 -28.76 1.41 -3.13
CA ALA A 38 -30.09 0.80 -3.13
C ALA A 38 -31.15 1.88 -3.39
N MET A 39 -32.08 1.63 -4.31
CA MET A 39 -33.21 2.52 -4.60
C MET A 39 -34.46 2.17 -3.80
N LYS A 40 -34.49 0.96 -3.23
CA LYS A 40 -35.52 0.46 -2.33
C LYS A 40 -34.89 -0.40 -1.24
N ASP A 41 -35.65 -0.62 -0.18
CA ASP A 41 -35.27 -1.57 0.86
C ASP A 41 -35.07 -2.97 0.26
N ARG A 42 -34.00 -3.63 0.69
CA ARG A 42 -33.59 -4.96 0.26
C ARG A 42 -33.13 -5.76 1.46
N GLU A 43 -33.52 -7.02 1.49
CA GLU A 43 -33.18 -7.93 2.57
C GLU A 43 -31.77 -8.49 2.42
N GLU A 44 -31.23 -9.02 3.51
CA GLU A 44 -30.02 -9.84 3.51
C GLU A 44 -30.12 -10.99 2.49
N ASP A 45 -28.97 -11.47 2.02
CA ASP A 45 -28.79 -12.53 1.02
C ASP A 45 -29.26 -12.21 -0.41
N ALA A 46 -29.79 -11.01 -0.67
CA ALA A 46 -30.08 -10.60 -2.04
C ALA A 46 -28.79 -10.52 -2.88
N VAL A 47 -28.78 -11.20 -4.03
CA VAL A 47 -27.74 -11.02 -5.06
C VAL A 47 -28.13 -9.80 -5.89
N ILE A 48 -27.26 -8.79 -5.91
CA ILE A 48 -27.55 -7.48 -6.50
C ILE A 48 -26.75 -7.20 -7.77
N LEU A 49 -25.67 -7.96 -7.99
CA LEU A 49 -24.83 -7.88 -9.17
C LEU A 49 -24.34 -9.28 -9.53
N ARG A 50 -24.37 -9.62 -10.82
CA ARG A 50 -23.77 -10.82 -11.40
C ARG A 50 -22.97 -10.40 -12.62
N ILE A 51 -21.69 -10.73 -12.63
CA ILE A 51 -20.74 -10.40 -13.70
C ILE A 51 -20.23 -11.71 -14.29
N PRO A 52 -20.48 -11.97 -15.59
CA PRO A 52 -19.94 -13.14 -16.24
C PRO A 52 -18.42 -13.19 -16.13
N HIS A 53 -17.84 -14.38 -15.94
CA HIS A 53 -16.38 -14.55 -15.94
C HIS A 53 -15.72 -13.97 -17.20
N THR A 54 -16.39 -14.06 -18.35
CA THR A 54 -15.89 -13.48 -19.61
C THR A 54 -15.85 -11.95 -19.65
N CYS A 55 -16.42 -11.28 -18.65
CA CYS A 55 -16.41 -9.83 -18.46
C CYS A 55 -15.41 -9.36 -17.37
N THR A 56 -14.72 -10.29 -16.70
CA THR A 56 -13.63 -9.96 -15.77
C THR A 56 -12.30 -9.90 -16.50
N PHE A 57 -11.32 -9.23 -15.90
CA PHE A 57 -10.00 -9.03 -16.48
C PHE A 57 -8.91 -9.48 -15.49
N ASP A 58 -8.78 -10.80 -15.39
CA ASP A 58 -7.64 -11.53 -14.82
C ASP A 58 -6.57 -11.79 -15.89
N MET A 59 -5.49 -12.50 -15.52
CA MET A 59 -4.41 -12.83 -16.45
C MET A 59 -4.86 -13.63 -17.67
N ASP A 60 -5.78 -14.59 -17.49
CA ASP A 60 -6.22 -15.50 -18.55
C ASP A 60 -7.13 -14.80 -19.56
N ASN A 61 -8.11 -14.05 -19.07
CA ASN A 61 -9.02 -13.26 -19.89
C ASN A 61 -8.26 -12.15 -20.65
N LEU A 62 -7.27 -11.50 -20.02
CA LEU A 62 -6.44 -10.51 -20.69
C LEU A 62 -5.50 -11.12 -21.73
N LEU A 63 -4.92 -12.29 -21.45
CA LEU A 63 -4.12 -13.03 -22.42
C LEU A 63 -4.97 -13.46 -23.62
N ALA A 64 -6.17 -14.01 -23.39
CA ALA A 64 -7.11 -14.39 -24.45
C ALA A 64 -7.52 -13.18 -25.29
N LEU A 65 -7.82 -12.05 -24.65
CA LEU A 65 -8.13 -10.80 -25.34
C LEU A 65 -6.96 -10.30 -26.19
N SER A 66 -5.74 -10.32 -25.65
CA SER A 66 -4.53 -9.91 -26.39
C SER A 66 -4.29 -10.78 -27.63
N LYS A 67 -4.54 -12.10 -27.55
CA LYS A 67 -4.47 -13.02 -28.69
C LYS A 67 -5.53 -12.71 -29.74
N ASN A 68 -6.76 -12.41 -29.32
CA ASN A 68 -7.85 -12.04 -30.23
C ASN A 68 -7.52 -10.75 -30.99
N ILE A 69 -7.07 -9.69 -30.30
CA ILE A 69 -6.62 -8.45 -30.94
C ILE A 69 -5.40 -8.71 -31.85
N GLY A 70 -4.50 -9.60 -31.42
CA GLY A 70 -3.36 -10.07 -32.21
C GLY A 70 -3.76 -10.75 -33.51
N SER A 71 -4.85 -11.50 -33.54
CA SER A 71 -5.36 -12.14 -34.75
C SER A 71 -5.90 -11.12 -35.77
N GLU A 72 -6.45 -9.99 -35.31
CA GLU A 72 -6.96 -8.92 -36.18
C GLU A 72 -5.85 -8.01 -36.73
N ALA A 73 -4.77 -7.80 -35.96
CA ALA A 73 -3.72 -6.85 -36.31
C ALA A 73 -2.33 -7.20 -35.71
N SER A 74 -1.81 -8.39 -36.01
CA SER A 74 -0.56 -8.93 -35.43
C SER A 74 0.66 -8.04 -35.61
N GLU A 75 0.80 -7.40 -36.78
CA GLU A 75 1.92 -6.50 -37.09
C GLU A 75 1.95 -5.26 -36.18
N LEU A 76 0.79 -4.85 -35.67
CA LEU A 76 0.64 -3.68 -34.80
C LEU A 76 0.72 -4.06 -33.31
N THR A 77 0.07 -5.14 -32.91
CA THR A 77 -0.07 -5.54 -31.50
C THR A 77 1.15 -6.28 -30.99
N GLY A 78 1.80 -7.09 -31.84
CA GLY A 78 2.95 -7.90 -31.46
C GLY A 78 4.10 -7.07 -30.87
N PRO A 79 4.56 -5.99 -31.53
CA PRO A 79 5.58 -5.10 -30.97
C PRO A 79 5.18 -4.48 -29.63
N VAL A 80 3.92 -4.03 -29.50
CA VAL A 80 3.41 -3.39 -28.28
C VAL A 80 3.41 -4.36 -27.11
N PHE A 81 2.77 -5.53 -27.25
CA PHE A 81 2.69 -6.50 -26.15
C PHE A 81 4.06 -7.08 -25.80
N ARG A 82 4.96 -7.28 -26.78
CA ARG A 82 6.34 -7.64 -26.47
C ARG A 82 7.04 -6.57 -25.64
N ALA A 83 6.90 -5.30 -25.98
CA ALA A 83 7.54 -4.22 -25.22
C ALA A 83 6.99 -4.11 -23.80
N VAL A 84 5.67 -3.99 -23.62
CA VAL A 84 5.07 -3.81 -22.28
C VAL A 84 5.28 -5.02 -21.36
N LEU A 85 5.32 -6.25 -21.90
CA LEU A 85 5.56 -7.46 -21.09
C LEU A 85 7.04 -7.77 -20.84
N SER A 86 7.97 -7.19 -21.61
CA SER A 86 9.41 -7.42 -21.42
C SER A 86 10.13 -6.29 -20.70
N CYS A 87 9.58 -5.07 -20.73
CA CYS A 87 10.07 -3.95 -19.90
C CYS A 87 9.28 -3.83 -18.59
N GLY A 88 7.99 -4.19 -18.60
CA GLY A 88 7.12 -4.03 -17.46
C GLY A 88 7.59 -4.85 -16.25
N ASP A 89 7.32 -4.35 -15.04
CA ASP A 89 7.52 -5.15 -13.83
C ASP A 89 6.62 -6.40 -13.91
N LEU A 90 7.18 -7.56 -13.59
CA LEU A 90 6.50 -8.86 -13.55
C LEU A 90 6.57 -9.49 -12.14
N ASP A 91 6.87 -8.66 -11.14
CA ASP A 91 7.04 -9.04 -9.75
C ASP A 91 5.72 -9.37 -9.04
N THR A 92 4.60 -8.85 -9.56
CA THR A 92 3.25 -9.05 -9.02
C THR A 92 2.21 -9.20 -10.13
N GLU A 93 1.11 -9.89 -9.86
CA GLU A 93 0.00 -10.03 -10.81
C GLU A 93 -0.63 -8.67 -11.16
N THR A 94 -0.78 -7.77 -10.18
CA THR A 94 -1.23 -6.39 -10.41
C THR A 94 -0.36 -5.66 -11.43
N SER A 95 0.97 -5.81 -11.33
CA SER A 95 1.93 -5.26 -12.30
C SER A 95 1.73 -5.83 -13.71
N ILE A 96 1.41 -7.13 -13.82
CA ILE A 96 1.14 -7.81 -15.10
C ILE A 96 -0.17 -7.31 -15.71
N LEU A 97 -1.26 -7.24 -14.94
CA LEU A 97 -2.54 -6.68 -15.36
C LEU A 97 -2.36 -5.24 -15.88
N ARG A 98 -1.63 -4.42 -15.13
CA ARG A 98 -1.26 -3.04 -15.52
C ARG A 98 -0.52 -2.99 -16.86
N ASN A 99 0.40 -3.91 -17.13
CA ASN A 99 1.12 -3.99 -18.42
C ASN A 99 0.16 -4.31 -19.58
N TYR A 100 -0.82 -5.20 -19.38
CA TYR A 100 -1.85 -5.47 -20.39
C TYR A 100 -2.73 -4.24 -20.66
N ILE A 101 -3.18 -3.55 -19.61
CA ILE A 101 -3.98 -2.32 -19.73
C ILE A 101 -3.23 -1.22 -20.48
N TRP A 102 -1.93 -1.04 -20.19
CA TRP A 102 -1.07 -0.17 -21.01
C TRP A 102 -1.02 -0.63 -22.47
N GLY A 103 -0.80 -1.93 -22.71
CA GLY A 103 -0.79 -2.51 -24.05
C GLY A 103 -2.06 -2.23 -24.85
N PHE A 104 -3.24 -2.46 -24.27
CA PHE A 104 -4.52 -2.16 -24.94
C PHE A 104 -4.70 -0.67 -25.21
N THR A 105 -4.31 0.19 -24.25
CA THR A 105 -4.39 1.66 -24.42
C THR A 105 -3.47 2.14 -25.55
N ILE A 106 -2.25 1.62 -25.62
CA ILE A 106 -1.30 1.94 -26.70
C ILE A 106 -1.85 1.47 -28.05
N VAL A 107 -2.33 0.23 -28.13
CA VAL A 107 -2.96 -0.30 -29.35
C VAL A 107 -4.14 0.58 -29.78
N GLN A 108 -4.98 0.99 -28.83
CA GLN A 108 -6.11 1.90 -29.08
C GLN A 108 -5.65 3.22 -29.70
N SER A 109 -4.64 3.87 -29.11
CA SER A 109 -4.09 5.13 -29.63
C SER A 109 -3.57 4.99 -31.06
N ILE A 110 -2.84 3.91 -31.34
CA ILE A 110 -2.33 3.64 -32.71
C ILE A 110 -3.48 3.40 -33.68
N CYS A 111 -4.48 2.60 -33.29
CA CYS A 111 -5.67 2.34 -34.11
C CYS A 111 -6.41 3.64 -34.46
N VAL A 112 -6.64 4.52 -33.49
CA VAL A 112 -7.26 5.84 -33.71
C VAL A 112 -6.45 6.66 -34.71
N LYS A 113 -5.13 6.75 -34.53
CA LYS A 113 -4.24 7.50 -35.43
C LYS A 113 -4.24 6.96 -36.87
N LEU A 114 -4.36 5.64 -37.02
CA LEU A 114 -4.41 4.97 -38.33
C LEU A 114 -5.83 4.90 -38.93
N GLY A 115 -6.86 5.38 -38.22
CA GLY A 115 -8.26 5.23 -38.64
C GLY A 115 -8.72 3.76 -38.71
N LYS A 116 -8.09 2.87 -37.94
CA LYS A 116 -8.42 1.44 -37.86
C LYS A 116 -9.36 1.17 -36.68
N GLN A 117 -10.28 0.24 -36.86
CA GLN A 117 -11.14 -0.26 -35.79
C GLN A 117 -10.91 -1.76 -35.61
N LEU A 118 -10.66 -2.19 -34.38
CA LEU A 118 -10.48 -3.59 -34.01
C LEU A 118 -11.68 -4.03 -33.18
N GLN A 119 -12.38 -5.08 -33.60
CA GLN A 119 -13.60 -5.56 -32.94
C GLN A 119 -13.29 -6.10 -31.55
N ALA A 120 -12.21 -6.86 -31.40
CA ALA A 120 -11.79 -7.39 -30.11
C ALA A 120 -11.46 -6.27 -29.10
N LEU A 121 -10.92 -5.12 -29.54
CA LEU A 121 -10.60 -4.00 -28.64
C LEU A 121 -11.84 -3.31 -28.09
N GLU A 122 -12.96 -3.32 -28.83
CA GLU A 122 -14.24 -2.76 -28.34
C GLU A 122 -14.79 -3.52 -27.12
N LYS A 123 -14.29 -4.75 -26.84
CA LYS A 123 -14.64 -5.52 -25.64
C LYS A 123 -14.04 -4.98 -24.34
N ILE A 124 -13.04 -4.11 -24.39
CA ILE A 124 -12.42 -3.55 -23.16
C ILE A 124 -12.46 -2.02 -23.14
N LYS A 125 -12.60 -1.40 -24.32
CA LYS A 125 -12.53 0.05 -24.49
C LYS A 125 -13.41 0.87 -23.53
N PRO A 126 -14.69 0.53 -23.27
CA PRO A 126 -15.49 1.28 -22.29
C PRO A 126 -14.92 1.21 -20.88
N TYR A 127 -14.37 0.06 -20.48
CA TYR A 127 -13.70 -0.07 -19.19
C TYR A 127 -12.36 0.67 -19.13
N LEU A 128 -11.57 0.67 -20.21
CA LEU A 128 -10.37 1.52 -20.31
C LEU A 128 -10.70 2.99 -20.06
N GLN A 129 -11.82 3.48 -20.63
CA GLN A 129 -12.26 4.87 -20.40
C GLN A 129 -12.58 5.14 -18.93
N ILE A 130 -13.18 4.19 -18.22
CA ILE A 130 -13.42 4.29 -16.77
C ILE A 130 -12.10 4.38 -16.00
N LEU A 131 -11.12 3.52 -16.31
CA LEU A 131 -9.80 3.53 -15.66
C LEU A 131 -9.06 4.86 -15.91
N GLN A 132 -9.15 5.40 -17.13
CA GLN A 132 -8.53 6.68 -17.51
C GLN A 132 -9.14 7.88 -16.77
N THR A 133 -10.39 7.80 -16.34
CA THR A 133 -11.09 8.87 -15.61
C THR A 133 -11.24 8.60 -14.12
N THR A 134 -10.74 7.46 -13.62
CA THR A 134 -10.82 7.09 -12.21
C THR A 134 -10.04 8.11 -11.38
N PRO A 135 -10.60 8.69 -10.30
CA PRO A 135 -9.83 9.52 -9.39
C PRO A 135 -8.69 8.71 -8.77
N VAL A 136 -7.45 9.20 -8.87
CA VAL A 136 -6.26 8.56 -8.31
C VAL A 136 -5.43 9.54 -7.52
N LEU A 137 -4.74 9.04 -6.49
CA LEU A 137 -3.68 9.80 -5.83
C LEU A 137 -2.48 9.91 -6.77
N ASN A 138 -2.09 11.14 -7.08
CA ASN A 138 -0.87 11.47 -7.81
C ASN A 138 0.07 12.26 -6.89
N VAL A 139 1.38 12.07 -7.04
CA VAL A 139 2.41 12.78 -6.27
C VAL A 139 3.42 13.40 -7.22
N ASP A 140 4.08 14.48 -6.84
CA ASP A 140 5.18 15.03 -7.64
C ASP A 140 6.44 14.19 -7.43
N ASP A 141 6.92 13.53 -8.50
CA ASP A 141 8.09 12.67 -8.45
C ASP A 141 9.43 13.44 -8.46
N SER A 142 9.40 14.77 -8.65
CA SER A 142 10.57 15.65 -8.52
C SER A 142 10.84 16.10 -7.09
N HIS A 143 9.86 15.95 -6.18
CA HIS A 143 9.97 16.37 -4.81
C HIS A 143 10.56 15.26 -3.93
N ASP A 144 11.54 15.59 -3.09
CA ASP A 144 11.97 14.70 -2.02
C ASP A 144 11.13 15.02 -0.78
N ALA A 145 10.15 14.17 -0.51
CA ALA A 145 9.24 14.34 0.61
C ALA A 145 9.93 13.90 1.90
N GLN A 146 9.81 14.72 2.96
CA GLN A 146 10.28 14.33 4.30
C GLN A 146 9.39 13.24 4.92
N ASP A 147 8.11 13.21 4.56
CA ASP A 147 7.18 12.16 4.97
C ASP A 147 7.49 10.85 4.23
N GLN A 148 7.74 9.77 4.99
CA GLN A 148 8.14 8.47 4.42
C GLN A 148 7.05 7.84 3.54
N LEU A 149 5.77 8.00 3.89
CA LEU A 149 4.68 7.40 3.13
C LEU A 149 4.55 8.12 1.77
N VAL A 150 4.64 9.45 1.77
CA VAL A 150 4.71 10.24 0.52
C VAL A 150 5.97 9.91 -0.27
N GLN A 151 7.12 9.77 0.39
CA GLN A 151 8.36 9.39 -0.27
C GLN A 151 8.27 8.01 -0.93
N THR A 152 7.55 7.06 -0.32
CA THR A 152 7.30 5.73 -0.91
C THR A 152 6.49 5.86 -2.21
N LEU A 153 5.46 6.71 -2.22
CA LEU A 153 4.67 7.01 -3.42
C LEU A 153 5.51 7.69 -4.52
N VAL A 154 6.41 8.61 -4.13
CA VAL A 154 7.35 9.26 -5.05
C VAL A 154 8.28 8.24 -5.69
N LEU A 155 8.88 7.35 -4.90
CA LEU A 155 9.76 6.29 -5.38
C LEU A 155 9.03 5.30 -6.30
N GLU A 156 7.78 4.97 -5.98
CA GLU A 156 6.92 4.17 -6.85
C GLU A 156 6.70 4.85 -8.20
N LYS A 157 6.33 6.13 -8.20
CA LYS A 157 6.14 6.91 -9.44
C LYS A 157 7.42 6.99 -10.28
N ARG A 158 8.59 7.20 -9.65
CA ARG A 158 9.91 7.17 -10.31
C ARG A 158 10.19 5.80 -10.96
N ARG A 159 9.85 4.70 -10.29
CA ARG A 159 9.97 3.35 -10.86
C ARG A 159 9.08 3.17 -12.09
N VAL A 160 7.80 3.54 -11.98
CA VAL A 160 6.84 3.47 -13.08
C VAL A 160 7.30 4.33 -14.27
N ARG A 161 7.89 5.51 -14.02
CA ARG A 161 8.48 6.37 -15.07
C ARG A 161 9.60 5.67 -15.82
N LYS A 162 10.54 5.07 -15.10
CA LYS A 162 11.65 4.33 -15.72
C LYS A 162 11.11 3.22 -16.63
N THR A 163 10.17 2.42 -16.15
CA THR A 163 9.52 1.35 -16.93
C THR A 163 8.82 1.90 -18.17
N TYR A 164 8.10 3.03 -18.04
CA TYR A 164 7.45 3.71 -19.14
C TYR A 164 8.46 4.22 -20.20
N GLU A 165 9.57 4.81 -19.78
CA GLU A 165 10.62 5.31 -20.68
C GLU A 165 11.24 4.16 -21.48
N GLU A 166 11.53 3.03 -20.84
CA GLU A 166 12.04 1.82 -21.51
C GLU A 166 11.04 1.25 -22.54
N ILE A 167 9.73 1.38 -22.31
CA ILE A 167 8.69 1.00 -23.29
C ILE A 167 8.69 1.97 -24.47
N CYS A 168 8.77 3.28 -24.22
CA CYS A 168 8.78 4.32 -25.25
C CYS A 168 9.98 4.17 -26.20
N GLU A 169 11.14 3.76 -25.68
CA GLU A 169 12.34 3.50 -26.50
C GLU A 169 12.15 2.31 -27.45
N ARG A 170 11.31 1.32 -27.08
CA ARG A 170 11.04 0.13 -27.91
C ARG A 170 9.90 0.31 -28.91
N ILE A 171 9.04 1.31 -28.71
CA ILE A 171 7.89 1.59 -29.57
C ILE A 171 8.02 2.99 -30.18
N SER A 172 8.58 3.06 -31.39
CA SER A 172 8.71 4.34 -32.11
C SER A 172 7.37 4.98 -32.44
N GLY A 173 7.26 6.30 -32.25
CA GLY A 173 6.07 7.08 -32.63
C GLY A 173 4.86 6.92 -31.70
N LEU A 174 5.11 6.46 -30.48
CA LEU A 174 4.12 6.23 -29.43
C LEU A 174 3.42 7.54 -28.98
N GLU A 175 2.09 7.57 -29.04
CA GLU A 175 1.25 8.61 -28.45
C GLU A 175 0.56 8.05 -27.19
N PHE A 176 1.36 7.90 -26.14
CA PHE A 176 0.93 7.43 -24.83
C PHE A 176 1.73 8.24 -23.80
N PRO A 177 1.19 9.33 -23.24
CA PRO A 177 1.94 10.18 -22.32
C PRO A 177 2.11 9.54 -20.95
N PHE A 178 3.17 9.90 -20.23
CA PHE A 178 3.48 9.34 -18.92
C PHE A 178 2.34 9.57 -17.91
N GLU A 179 1.67 10.71 -17.97
CA GLU A 179 0.56 11.06 -17.09
C GLU A 179 -0.58 10.05 -17.23
N LEU A 180 -0.84 9.58 -18.45
CA LEU A 180 -1.84 8.54 -18.71
C LEU A 180 -1.34 7.17 -18.25
N ALA A 181 -0.05 6.87 -18.43
CA ALA A 181 0.54 5.61 -17.95
C ALA A 181 0.44 5.50 -16.42
N PHE A 182 0.79 6.57 -15.71
CA PHE A 182 0.71 6.63 -14.25
C PHE A 182 -0.74 6.64 -13.74
N GLN A 183 -1.65 7.36 -14.43
CA GLN A 183 -3.09 7.30 -14.17
C GLN A 183 -3.60 5.85 -14.22
N LEU A 184 -3.27 5.10 -15.28
CA LEU A 184 -3.68 3.72 -15.43
C LEU A 184 -3.01 2.79 -14.41
N HIS A 185 -1.73 3.05 -14.06
CA HIS A 185 -1.04 2.31 -13.00
C HIS A 185 -1.80 2.40 -11.67
N GLN A 186 -2.10 3.63 -11.24
CA GLN A 186 -2.83 3.86 -10.00
C GLN A 186 -4.27 3.33 -10.06
N ALA A 187 -4.96 3.50 -11.20
CA ALA A 187 -6.34 3.02 -11.36
C ALA A 187 -6.45 1.49 -11.34
N VAL A 188 -5.48 0.77 -11.93
CA VAL A 188 -5.44 -0.69 -11.84
C VAL A 188 -5.15 -1.11 -10.41
N LYS A 189 -4.11 -0.53 -9.79
CA LYS A 189 -3.70 -0.84 -8.42
C LYS A 189 -4.84 -0.66 -7.40
N SER A 190 -5.68 0.36 -7.57
CA SER A 190 -6.78 0.65 -6.64
C SER A 190 -8.07 -0.14 -6.90
N ARG A 191 -8.17 -0.89 -8.01
CA ARG A 191 -9.42 -1.56 -8.44
C ARG A 191 -9.31 -3.07 -8.59
N VAL A 192 -8.11 -3.64 -8.50
CA VAL A 192 -7.95 -5.10 -8.50
C VAL A 192 -8.54 -5.70 -7.23
N LEU A 193 -9.17 -6.86 -7.38
CA LEU A 193 -9.73 -7.68 -6.31
C LEU A 193 -9.14 -9.08 -6.38
N GLU A 194 -9.00 -9.72 -5.23
CA GLU A 194 -8.64 -11.13 -5.13
C GLU A 194 -9.92 -11.97 -5.26
N ILE A 195 -10.11 -12.59 -6.43
CA ILE A 195 -11.32 -13.35 -6.75
C ILE A 195 -11.03 -14.85 -6.57
N PRO A 196 -11.81 -15.58 -5.74
CA PRO A 196 -11.62 -17.01 -5.55
C PRO A 196 -12.01 -17.78 -6.82
N HIS A 197 -11.18 -18.74 -7.21
CA HIS A 197 -11.39 -19.66 -8.33
C HIS A 197 -11.30 -21.09 -7.79
N ALA A 198 -12.30 -21.91 -8.10
CA ALA A 198 -12.30 -23.31 -7.69
C ALA A 198 -11.26 -24.07 -8.52
N ILE A 199 -10.34 -24.78 -7.86
CA ILE A 199 -9.28 -25.54 -8.52
C ILE A 199 -9.83 -26.88 -9.06
N ASP A 200 -10.82 -27.47 -8.36
CA ASP A 200 -11.48 -28.75 -8.67
C ASP A 200 -12.90 -28.77 -8.03
N ASP A 201 -13.63 -29.90 -8.14
CA ASP A 201 -14.92 -30.16 -7.45
C ASP A 201 -14.82 -30.20 -5.89
N GLY A 202 -13.65 -29.87 -5.33
CA GLY A 202 -13.35 -29.88 -3.89
C GLY A 202 -13.76 -28.61 -3.13
N GLU A 203 -13.18 -28.45 -1.94
CA GLU A 203 -13.30 -27.24 -1.12
C GLU A 203 -12.16 -26.24 -1.36
N ASP A 204 -11.15 -26.62 -2.15
CA ASP A 204 -9.96 -25.81 -2.38
C ASP A 204 -10.22 -24.71 -3.42
N PHE A 205 -9.79 -23.50 -3.08
CA PHE A 205 -9.81 -22.33 -3.96
C PHE A 205 -8.42 -21.74 -4.08
N GLU A 206 -8.10 -21.24 -5.27
CA GLU A 206 -7.01 -20.28 -5.50
C GLU A 206 -7.59 -18.88 -5.63
N THR A 207 -6.80 -17.84 -5.36
CA THR A 207 -7.21 -16.45 -5.52
C THR A 207 -6.46 -15.83 -6.69
N ASN A 208 -7.20 -15.24 -7.63
CA ASN A 208 -6.62 -14.55 -8.78
C ASN A 208 -6.82 -13.04 -8.65
N VAL A 209 -5.76 -12.26 -8.87
CA VAL A 209 -5.86 -10.80 -8.95
C VAL A 209 -6.61 -10.42 -10.23
N THR A 210 -7.76 -9.77 -10.07
CA THR A 210 -8.73 -9.56 -11.14
C THR A 210 -9.29 -8.15 -11.11
N LEU A 211 -9.38 -7.47 -12.26
CA LEU A 211 -10.25 -6.30 -12.39
C LEU A 211 -11.67 -6.76 -12.69
N VAL A 212 -12.63 -6.34 -11.87
CA VAL A 212 -14.04 -6.76 -11.96
C VAL A 212 -14.91 -5.54 -12.25
N PRO A 213 -15.20 -5.23 -13.53
CA PRO A 213 -15.92 -4.03 -13.91
C PRO A 213 -17.31 -3.96 -13.25
N VAL A 214 -17.75 -2.75 -12.87
CA VAL A 214 -19.02 -2.48 -12.14
C VAL A 214 -18.92 -2.82 -10.65
N LEU A 215 -18.39 -3.99 -10.28
CA LEU A 215 -18.15 -4.34 -8.87
C LEU A 215 -17.17 -3.35 -8.23
N ASP A 216 -16.17 -2.91 -8.98
CA ASP A 216 -15.17 -1.93 -8.58
C ASP A 216 -15.72 -0.49 -8.38
N PHE A 217 -17.04 -0.28 -8.44
CA PHE A 217 -17.71 0.91 -7.91
C PHE A 217 -18.16 0.76 -6.45
N ALA A 218 -18.18 -0.45 -5.88
CA ALA A 218 -18.53 -0.64 -4.47
C ALA A 218 -17.42 -0.09 -3.57
N ASN A 219 -17.74 0.88 -2.72
CA ASN A 219 -16.75 1.52 -1.85
C ASN A 219 -16.40 0.68 -0.63
N HIS A 220 -15.32 1.08 0.05
CA HIS A 220 -14.85 0.45 1.26
C HIS A 220 -15.66 0.85 2.51
N GLN A 221 -16.05 -0.13 3.32
CA GLN A 221 -16.42 0.09 4.71
C GLN A 221 -16.03 -1.13 5.56
N LYS A 222 -15.44 -0.93 6.74
CA LYS A 222 -15.09 -2.03 7.66
C LYS A 222 -16.31 -2.89 8.00
N ASN A 223 -17.40 -2.24 8.39
CA ASN A 223 -18.70 -2.87 8.61
C ASN A 223 -19.47 -2.84 7.28
N ASN A 224 -19.01 -3.65 6.34
CA ASN A 224 -19.61 -3.76 5.01
C ASN A 224 -21.01 -4.39 5.07
N ASN A 225 -21.87 -3.99 4.15
CA ASN A 225 -23.22 -4.55 3.99
C ASN A 225 -23.33 -5.50 2.79
N ALA A 226 -22.25 -5.66 2.00
CA ALA A 226 -22.16 -6.63 0.94
C ALA A 226 -20.80 -7.33 0.89
N VAL A 227 -20.77 -8.53 0.33
CA VAL A 227 -19.57 -9.30 0.00
C VAL A 227 -19.68 -9.81 -1.43
N PHE A 228 -18.55 -9.97 -2.10
CA PHE A 228 -18.50 -10.65 -3.38
C PHE A 228 -18.10 -12.11 -3.21
N ASP A 229 -18.55 -12.96 -4.13
CA ASP A 229 -18.26 -14.38 -4.19
C ASP A 229 -18.30 -14.86 -5.66
N VAL A 230 -18.00 -16.13 -5.92
CA VAL A 230 -18.04 -16.71 -7.26
C VAL A 230 -19.06 -17.86 -7.33
N ASP A 231 -19.94 -17.81 -8.33
CA ASP A 231 -20.80 -18.93 -8.68
C ASP A 231 -19.93 -20.05 -9.25
N ARG A 232 -19.68 -21.10 -8.46
CA ARG A 232 -18.83 -22.24 -8.86
C ARG A 232 -19.19 -22.85 -10.22
N SER A 233 -20.48 -22.83 -10.58
CA SER A 233 -20.95 -23.50 -11.80
C SER A 233 -20.67 -22.72 -13.07
N SER A 234 -20.70 -21.39 -13.00
CA SER A 234 -20.49 -20.51 -14.16
C SER A 234 -19.18 -19.74 -14.13
N GLY A 235 -18.53 -19.64 -12.97
CA GLY A 235 -17.40 -18.74 -12.72
C GLY A 235 -17.82 -17.27 -12.59
N ASP A 236 -19.12 -16.97 -12.57
CA ASP A 236 -19.59 -15.58 -12.49
C ASP A 236 -19.27 -14.98 -11.12
N VAL A 237 -18.79 -13.74 -11.11
CA VAL A 237 -18.63 -12.98 -9.87
C VAL A 237 -19.99 -12.43 -9.44
N LEU A 238 -20.36 -12.65 -8.19
CA LEU A 238 -21.59 -12.20 -7.57
C LEU A 238 -21.29 -11.14 -6.51
N LEU A 239 -22.17 -10.15 -6.36
CA LEU A 239 -22.22 -9.27 -5.19
C LEU A 239 -23.52 -9.58 -4.43
N ARG A 240 -23.39 -9.95 -3.16
CA ARG A 240 -24.52 -10.32 -2.28
C ARG A 240 -24.53 -9.46 -1.03
N LEU A 241 -25.73 -9.07 -0.59
CA LEU A 241 -25.93 -8.39 0.68
C LEU A 241 -25.71 -9.35 1.86
N VAL A 242 -24.93 -8.93 2.85
CA VAL A 242 -24.76 -9.63 4.14
C VAL A 242 -25.51 -8.94 5.28
N GLN A 243 -26.15 -7.82 4.97
CA GLN A 243 -27.04 -7.08 5.87
C GLN A 243 -28.16 -6.48 5.02
N PRO A 244 -29.36 -6.28 5.60
CA PRO A 244 -30.41 -5.54 4.90
C PRO A 244 -29.94 -4.10 4.62
N VAL A 245 -30.28 -3.59 3.44
CA VAL A 245 -29.98 -2.20 3.04
C VAL A 245 -31.27 -1.42 2.86
N ARG A 246 -31.26 -0.16 3.30
CA ARG A 246 -32.39 0.76 3.14
C ARG A 246 -32.30 1.52 1.82
N ALA A 247 -33.42 2.04 1.35
CA ALA A 247 -33.42 2.97 0.23
C ALA A 247 -32.43 4.13 0.45
N LEU A 248 -31.69 4.47 -0.60
CA LEU A 248 -30.60 5.44 -0.66
C LEU A 248 -29.34 5.08 0.16
N GLN A 249 -29.28 3.88 0.73
CA GLN A 249 -28.07 3.40 1.40
C GLN A 249 -27.06 2.92 0.35
N GLU A 250 -25.80 3.29 0.54
CA GLU A 250 -24.68 2.83 -0.27
C GLU A 250 -24.33 1.38 0.07
N VAL A 251 -24.02 0.60 -0.96
CA VAL A 251 -23.48 -0.74 -0.86
C VAL A 251 -21.96 -0.65 -0.78
N CYS A 252 -21.42 -1.14 0.31
CA CYS A 252 -20.01 -1.13 0.61
C CYS A 252 -19.51 -2.58 0.78
N ILE A 253 -18.28 -2.81 0.34
CA ILE A 253 -17.52 -4.05 0.57
C ILE A 253 -16.32 -3.76 1.49
N SER A 254 -15.65 -4.81 1.98
CA SER A 254 -14.42 -4.65 2.75
C SER A 254 -13.20 -4.99 1.90
N TYR A 255 -12.43 -3.97 1.50
CA TYR A 255 -11.15 -4.12 0.80
C TYR A 255 -10.06 -4.78 1.65
N SER A 256 -10.08 -4.57 2.97
CA SER A 256 -9.14 -5.19 3.90
C SER A 256 -9.72 -5.17 5.32
N PRO A 257 -9.71 -6.31 6.04
CA PRO A 257 -10.19 -6.36 7.42
C PRO A 257 -9.23 -5.68 8.41
N GLN A 258 -7.94 -5.56 8.11
CA GLN A 258 -6.92 -5.01 9.02
C GLN A 258 -6.96 -3.48 9.17
N GLN A 259 -7.57 -2.76 8.22
CA GLN A 259 -7.74 -1.29 8.28
C GLN A 259 -6.42 -0.51 8.46
N GLU A 260 -5.33 -1.00 7.88
CA GLU A 260 -4.02 -0.35 7.94
C GLU A 260 -4.01 0.92 7.07
N LYS A 261 -4.11 2.09 7.71
CA LYS A 261 -4.33 3.37 7.03
C LYS A 261 -3.19 3.73 6.06
N ASN A 262 -1.95 3.33 6.32
CA ASN A 262 -0.82 3.50 5.39
C ASN A 262 -1.01 2.72 4.09
N ILE A 263 -1.51 1.48 4.17
CA ILE A 263 -1.76 0.62 3.00
C ILE A 263 -2.91 1.20 2.18
N PHE A 264 -3.97 1.66 2.85
CA PHE A 264 -5.11 2.27 2.17
C PHE A 264 -4.72 3.53 1.39
N LEU A 265 -3.91 4.42 1.97
CA LEU A 265 -3.45 5.61 1.25
C LEU A 265 -2.57 5.21 0.06
N ARG A 266 -1.66 4.25 0.25
CA ARG A 266 -0.73 3.81 -0.80
C ARG A 266 -1.42 3.12 -1.96
N THR A 267 -2.48 2.36 -1.69
CA THR A 267 -3.16 1.49 -2.67
C THR A 267 -4.38 2.14 -3.27
N TYR A 268 -5.23 2.76 -2.45
CA TYR A 268 -6.52 3.31 -2.85
C TYR A 268 -6.57 4.83 -2.85
N GLY A 269 -5.57 5.51 -2.29
CA GLY A 269 -5.47 6.97 -2.31
C GLY A 269 -6.33 7.68 -1.26
N PHE A 270 -6.81 6.98 -0.23
CA PHE A 270 -7.53 7.57 0.91
C PHE A 270 -7.15 6.89 2.23
N MET A 271 -7.47 7.52 3.37
CA MET A 271 -7.37 6.88 4.69
C MET A 271 -8.78 6.52 5.19
N PRO A 272 -9.04 5.26 5.60
CA PRO A 272 -10.34 4.88 6.11
C PRO A 272 -10.61 5.54 7.47
N ALA A 273 -11.87 5.91 7.70
CA ALA A 273 -12.32 6.46 8.98
C ALA A 273 -12.59 5.35 10.01
N GLY A 274 -12.43 5.68 11.29
CA GLY A 274 -12.72 4.76 12.38
C GLY A 274 -11.56 3.81 12.68
N GLU A 275 -11.90 2.63 13.19
CA GLU A 275 -10.97 1.67 13.78
C GLU A 275 -9.93 1.17 12.76
N GLY A 276 -8.67 1.07 13.20
CA GLY A 276 -7.56 0.62 12.38
C GLY A 276 -6.22 1.02 12.96
N SER A 277 -5.17 0.99 12.14
CA SER A 277 -3.82 1.31 12.59
C SER A 277 -3.08 2.21 11.59
N TYR A 278 -2.12 2.97 12.07
CA TYR A 278 -1.21 3.79 11.28
C TYR A 278 0.21 3.65 11.81
N GLU A 279 1.13 3.26 10.94
CA GLU A 279 2.55 3.23 11.24
C GLU A 279 3.15 4.61 10.96
N TRP A 280 3.61 5.26 12.02
CA TRP A 280 4.29 6.55 11.94
C TRP A 280 5.78 6.40 12.22
N ARG A 281 6.62 6.63 11.21
CA ARG A 281 8.06 6.70 11.41
C ARG A 281 8.47 8.06 11.95
N ILE A 282 9.30 8.04 12.98
CA ILE A 282 9.79 9.25 13.64
C ILE A 282 10.82 9.93 12.72
N PRO A 283 10.56 11.15 12.22
CA PRO A 283 11.53 11.87 11.42
C PRO A 283 12.68 12.36 12.30
N SER A 284 13.82 12.66 11.67
CA SER A 284 15.00 13.21 12.38
C SER A 284 15.42 12.41 13.62
N PHE A 285 15.11 11.10 13.64
CA PHE A 285 15.20 10.23 14.81
C PHE A 285 16.50 10.40 15.60
N ASP A 286 17.63 10.33 14.91
CA ASP A 286 18.97 10.51 15.48
C ASP A 286 19.14 11.86 16.20
N GLN A 287 18.64 12.95 15.62
CA GLN A 287 18.77 14.29 16.20
C GLN A 287 17.91 14.44 17.45
N ILE A 288 16.68 13.91 17.39
CA ILE A 288 15.72 13.96 18.49
C ILE A 288 16.24 13.15 19.69
N TRP A 289 16.69 11.91 19.46
CA TRP A 289 17.23 11.06 20.53
C TRP A 289 18.54 11.61 21.12
N LYS A 290 19.41 12.22 20.30
CA LYS A 290 20.62 12.91 20.78
C LYS A 290 20.32 14.04 21.77
N SER A 291 19.16 14.71 21.65
CA SER A 291 18.78 15.79 22.56
C SER A 291 18.42 15.29 23.97
N ALA A 292 17.97 14.03 24.09
CA ALA A 292 17.56 13.42 25.35
C ALA A 292 18.73 13.07 26.27
N THR A 293 19.87 12.70 25.69
CA THR A 293 21.01 12.16 26.44
C THR A 293 22.09 13.19 26.76
N ASN A 294 21.76 14.49 26.75
CA ASN A 294 22.72 15.58 27.02
C ASN A 294 24.04 15.47 26.22
N GLY A 295 23.99 14.87 25.02
CA GLY A 295 25.16 14.72 24.15
C GLY A 295 26.15 13.62 24.55
N THR A 296 25.78 12.64 25.40
CA THR A 296 26.65 11.48 25.68
C THR A 296 26.67 10.47 24.52
N THR A 297 27.91 10.16 24.09
CA THR A 297 28.52 9.01 23.35
C THR A 297 27.81 8.29 22.19
N HIS A 298 26.51 8.40 21.96
CA HIS A 298 25.84 7.60 20.91
C HIS A 298 25.86 8.35 19.58
N THR A 299 26.84 8.04 18.73
CA THR A 299 27.04 8.74 17.46
C THR A 299 25.99 8.38 16.41
N ASN A 300 25.33 7.22 16.51
CA ASN A 300 24.36 6.71 15.54
C ASN A 300 23.22 5.92 16.22
N TYR A 301 22.12 6.61 16.55
CA TYR A 301 20.96 5.98 17.21
C TYR A 301 20.20 5.05 16.28
N THR A 302 20.20 5.36 14.99
CA THR A 302 19.56 4.53 13.97
C THR A 302 20.22 3.16 13.94
N ALA A 303 21.54 3.09 13.86
CA ALA A 303 22.25 1.80 13.90
C ALA A 303 22.05 1.07 15.25
N LEU A 304 22.13 1.81 16.37
CA LEU A 304 21.85 1.25 17.70
C LEU A 304 20.45 0.62 17.77
N ALA A 305 19.42 1.31 17.26
CA ALA A 305 18.05 0.83 17.25
C ALA A 305 17.90 -0.46 16.41
N LYS A 306 18.57 -0.54 15.25
CA LYS A 306 18.58 -1.75 14.43
C LYS A 306 19.13 -2.97 15.18
N TRP A 307 20.26 -2.79 15.88
CA TRP A 307 20.90 -3.85 16.68
C TRP A 307 20.05 -4.29 17.87
N LEU A 308 19.34 -3.34 18.48
CA LEU A 308 18.39 -3.62 19.55
C LEU A 308 17.03 -4.13 19.05
N GLN A 309 16.87 -4.32 17.75
CA GLN A 309 15.63 -4.74 17.09
C GLN A 309 14.45 -3.80 17.37
N VAL A 310 14.73 -2.53 17.69
CA VAL A 310 13.75 -1.47 17.91
C VAL A 310 13.59 -0.67 16.63
N LYS A 311 12.38 -0.60 16.10
CA LYS A 311 12.09 0.26 14.94
C LYS A 311 11.83 1.70 15.42
N PRO A 312 12.41 2.73 14.77
CA PRO A 312 12.16 4.14 15.11
C PRO A 312 10.80 4.61 14.56
N GLN A 313 9.73 3.93 14.97
CA GLN A 313 8.37 4.14 14.53
C GLN A 313 7.38 3.85 15.67
N LEU A 314 6.17 4.39 15.54
CA LEU A 314 5.04 4.09 16.42
C LEU A 314 3.93 3.44 15.62
N LEU A 315 3.36 2.36 16.17
CA LEU A 315 2.07 1.85 15.72
C LEU A 315 0.98 2.61 16.47
N ILE A 316 0.25 3.45 15.75
CA ILE A 316 -0.85 4.24 16.29
C ILE A 316 -2.16 3.52 15.99
N HIS A 317 -2.90 3.15 17.02
CA HIS A 317 -4.17 2.47 16.92
C HIS A 317 -5.33 3.45 16.99
N PHE A 318 -6.46 3.08 16.38
CA PHE A 318 -7.68 3.87 16.36
C PHE A 318 -8.85 3.02 16.83
N ASP A 319 -9.71 3.60 17.65
CA ASP A 319 -10.99 3.00 18.02
C ASP A 319 -12.09 3.31 16.99
N ALA A 320 -13.30 2.78 17.22
CA ALA A 320 -14.46 3.03 16.37
C ALA A 320 -14.89 4.52 16.33
N ALA A 321 -14.47 5.33 17.30
CA ALA A 321 -14.70 6.77 17.35
C ALA A 321 -13.56 7.58 16.69
N ASP A 322 -12.59 6.90 16.05
CA ASP A 322 -11.41 7.51 15.41
C ASP A 322 -10.49 8.24 16.42
N SER A 323 -10.47 7.78 17.69
CA SER A 323 -9.53 8.25 18.70
C SER A 323 -8.20 7.49 18.60
N ALA A 324 -7.10 8.23 18.48
CA ALA A 324 -5.76 7.68 18.32
C ALA A 324 -5.12 7.32 19.69
N PHE A 325 -4.51 6.16 19.83
CA PHE A 325 -3.79 5.74 21.03
C PHE A 325 -2.56 4.88 20.70
N LEU A 326 -1.64 4.74 21.66
CA LEU A 326 -0.48 3.84 21.58
C LEU A 326 -0.75 2.62 22.47
N ASP A 327 -0.39 1.43 21.99
CA ASP A 327 -0.37 0.23 22.84
C ASP A 327 0.94 0.19 23.65
N PRO A 328 0.89 0.22 24.99
CA PRO A 328 2.09 0.10 25.82
C PRO A 328 2.90 -1.18 25.57
N GLN A 329 2.27 -2.28 25.13
CA GLN A 329 2.95 -3.55 24.86
C GLN A 329 3.81 -3.51 23.60
N GLU A 330 3.50 -2.61 22.67
CA GLU A 330 4.22 -2.43 21.41
C GLU A 330 5.23 -1.26 21.48
N PHE A 331 5.27 -0.54 22.61
CA PHE A 331 6.08 0.65 22.78
C PHE A 331 7.50 0.32 23.26
N GLN A 332 8.40 0.06 22.31
CA GLN A 332 9.78 -0.40 22.57
C GLN A 332 10.83 0.71 22.62
N LEU A 333 10.47 1.96 22.29
CA LEU A 333 11.38 3.10 22.33
C LEU A 333 12.11 3.36 23.67
N PRO A 334 11.54 3.05 24.85
CA PRO A 334 12.25 3.21 26.13
C PRO A 334 13.58 2.45 26.21
N ILE A 335 13.71 1.32 25.48
CA ILE A 335 14.93 0.49 25.46
C ILE A 335 16.14 1.31 24.97
N LEU A 336 15.93 2.30 24.11
CA LEU A 336 16.99 3.13 23.55
C LEU A 336 17.51 4.21 24.51
N LEU A 337 16.89 4.33 25.69
CA LEU A 337 17.27 5.26 26.75
C LEU A 337 17.92 4.53 27.95
N LEU A 338 18.20 3.24 27.81
CA LEU A 338 18.82 2.46 28.88
C LEU A 338 20.20 3.05 29.27
N PRO A 339 20.48 3.20 30.58
CA PRO A 339 21.75 3.74 31.04
C PRO A 339 22.95 2.91 30.57
N GLY A 340 24.01 3.59 30.12
CA GLY A 340 25.27 2.96 29.73
C GLY A 340 25.25 2.21 28.40
N LEU A 341 24.13 2.24 27.67
CA LEU A 341 24.00 1.70 26.32
C LEU A 341 24.83 2.53 25.33
N GLU A 342 25.57 1.95 24.39
CA GLU A 342 26.34 2.67 23.36
C GLU A 342 26.34 1.92 22.01
N TYR A 343 26.44 2.66 20.90
CA TYR A 343 26.69 2.05 19.58
C TYR A 343 28.17 1.72 19.41
N TYR A 344 28.46 0.46 19.06
CA TYR A 344 29.83 -0.02 18.85
C TYR A 344 30.15 -0.15 17.36
N ALA A 345 30.67 0.90 16.72
CA ALA A 345 30.92 0.94 15.28
C ALA A 345 31.97 -0.07 14.77
N GLU A 346 32.81 -0.60 15.65
CA GLU A 346 33.91 -1.50 15.31
C GLU A 346 33.54 -2.99 15.47
N TRP A 347 32.24 -3.28 15.70
CA TRP A 347 31.71 -4.63 15.92
C TRP A 347 32.21 -5.65 14.88
N SER A 348 32.24 -5.27 13.61
CA SER A 348 32.64 -6.14 12.49
C SER A 348 34.10 -6.63 12.54
N LYS A 349 34.94 -6.04 13.40
CA LYS A 349 36.35 -6.46 13.58
C LYS A 349 36.53 -7.53 14.66
N GLU A 350 35.53 -7.74 15.51
CA GLU A 350 35.60 -8.61 16.69
C GLU A 350 35.17 -10.05 16.35
N LEU A 351 35.91 -10.64 15.41
CA LEU A 351 35.59 -11.96 14.87
C LEU A 351 35.65 -13.05 15.95
N ASP A 352 36.57 -12.94 16.90
CA ASP A 352 36.73 -13.97 17.94
C ASP A 352 35.49 -14.09 18.83
N ASP A 353 34.81 -12.97 19.11
CA ASP A 353 33.64 -12.91 19.98
C ASP A 353 32.37 -13.47 19.30
N MET A 354 32.34 -13.53 17.97
CA MET A 354 31.18 -14.00 17.20
C MET A 354 31.19 -15.49 16.88
N LYS A 355 32.33 -16.18 17.08
CA LYS A 355 32.54 -17.55 16.60
C LYS A 355 31.52 -18.56 17.10
N GLU A 356 31.03 -18.38 18.32
CA GLU A 356 30.08 -19.29 18.96
C GLU A 356 28.65 -19.11 18.42
N ASP A 357 28.33 -17.94 17.86
CA ASP A 357 27.00 -17.60 17.32
C ASP A 357 26.91 -17.81 15.79
N VAL A 358 28.00 -18.21 15.12
CA VAL A 358 27.99 -18.51 13.68
C VAL A 358 27.14 -19.75 13.41
N PRO A 359 26.13 -19.69 12.52
CA PRO A 359 25.30 -20.84 12.18
C PRO A 359 26.11 -22.02 11.61
N ASP A 360 25.69 -23.24 11.92
CA ASP A 360 26.33 -24.47 11.43
C ASP A 360 26.50 -24.45 9.90
N GLY A 361 27.74 -24.62 9.43
CA GLY A 361 28.08 -24.67 8.01
C GLY A 361 28.28 -23.31 7.34
N MET A 362 28.21 -22.20 8.08
CA MET A 362 28.54 -20.85 7.60
C MET A 362 29.97 -20.47 8.01
N ASP A 363 30.71 -19.77 7.14
CA ASP A 363 31.98 -19.15 7.51
C ASP A 363 31.75 -17.81 8.22
N ILE A 364 32.66 -17.44 9.14
CA ILE A 364 32.52 -16.20 9.91
C ILE A 364 32.54 -14.94 9.03
N ALA A 365 33.29 -14.94 7.91
CA ALA A 365 33.31 -13.80 7.01
C ALA A 365 31.94 -13.63 6.31
N ASP A 366 31.28 -14.72 5.95
CA ASP A 366 29.94 -14.70 5.38
C ASP A 366 28.91 -14.21 6.41
N PHE A 367 29.02 -14.66 7.66
CA PHE A 367 28.17 -14.20 8.76
C PHE A 367 28.29 -12.68 8.98
N VAL A 368 29.52 -12.16 9.10
CA VAL A 368 29.76 -10.71 9.25
C VAL A 368 29.28 -9.94 8.02
N SER A 369 29.46 -10.48 6.81
CA SER A 369 28.94 -9.85 5.59
C SER A 369 27.42 -9.76 5.58
N GLN A 370 26.72 -10.78 6.11
CA GLN A 370 25.26 -10.76 6.24
C GLN A 370 24.81 -9.72 7.26
N LEU A 371 25.45 -9.64 8.42
CA LEU A 371 25.13 -8.63 9.43
C LEU A 371 25.40 -7.21 8.94
N THR A 372 26.50 -7.00 8.21
CA THR A 372 26.83 -5.71 7.59
C THR A 372 25.76 -5.31 6.58
N PHE A 373 25.33 -6.25 5.74
CA PHE A 373 24.26 -6.01 4.79
C PHE A 373 22.93 -5.67 5.50
N GLN A 374 22.61 -6.34 6.60
CA GLN A 374 21.42 -6.04 7.41
C GLN A 374 21.51 -4.64 8.03
N GLU A 375 22.64 -4.27 8.64
CA GLU A 375 22.84 -2.92 9.20
C GLU A 375 22.68 -1.84 8.12
N ASP A 376 23.17 -2.09 6.91
CA ASP A 376 23.09 -1.15 5.78
C ASP A 376 21.69 -1.06 5.15
N LYS A 377 20.98 -2.18 5.02
CA LYS A 377 19.80 -2.30 4.13
C LYS A 377 18.51 -2.69 4.83
N ALA A 378 18.56 -3.39 5.96
CA ALA A 378 17.39 -3.87 6.68
C ALA A 378 16.91 -2.86 7.74
N ASP A 379 15.69 -3.04 8.22
CA ASP A 379 15.12 -2.23 9.31
C ASP A 379 15.65 -2.64 10.69
N ILE A 380 16.11 -3.89 10.83
CA ILE A 380 16.71 -4.45 12.06
C ILE A 380 17.84 -5.40 11.71
N VAL A 381 18.72 -5.67 12.67
CA VAL A 381 19.79 -6.68 12.55
C VAL A 381 19.42 -7.91 13.40
N ILE A 382 19.49 -9.09 12.80
CA ILE A 382 19.24 -10.37 13.45
C ILE A 382 20.55 -11.16 13.49
N ALA A 383 21.17 -11.22 14.67
CA ALA A 383 22.44 -11.91 14.92
C ALA A 383 22.33 -13.04 15.97
N GLY A 384 21.12 -13.31 16.50
CA GLY A 384 20.90 -14.22 17.63
C GLY A 384 20.44 -13.45 18.87
N GLU A 385 20.92 -13.87 20.05
CA GLU A 385 20.64 -13.18 21.32
C GLU A 385 21.59 -12.00 21.60
N THR A 386 22.76 -11.98 20.95
CA THR A 386 23.78 -10.95 21.13
C THR A 386 23.67 -9.86 20.08
N ALA A 387 23.60 -8.60 20.50
CA ALA A 387 23.60 -7.44 19.63
C ALA A 387 25.01 -6.85 19.53
N TYR A 388 25.86 -7.40 18.66
CA TYR A 388 27.28 -7.05 18.55
C TYR A 388 27.57 -5.57 18.26
N GLY A 389 26.69 -4.86 17.55
CA GLY A 389 26.82 -3.42 17.33
C GLY A 389 26.35 -2.54 18.51
N ALA A 390 25.96 -3.14 19.63
CA ALA A 390 25.53 -2.43 20.83
C ALA A 390 26.29 -2.93 22.07
N THR A 391 26.74 -2.00 22.91
CA THR A 391 27.32 -2.32 24.22
C THR A 391 26.49 -1.69 25.32
N CYS A 392 26.47 -2.30 26.50
CA CYS A 392 25.90 -1.73 27.71
C CYS A 392 26.94 -1.86 28.82
N ASN A 393 27.33 -0.74 29.44
CA ASN A 393 28.35 -0.69 30.49
C ASN A 393 29.69 -1.36 30.08
N GLY A 394 30.04 -1.28 28.78
CA GLY A 394 31.28 -1.80 28.22
C GLY A 394 31.27 -3.28 27.81
N ALA A 395 30.14 -3.99 27.93
CA ALA A 395 29.96 -5.36 27.44
C ALA A 395 28.94 -5.41 26.31
N TYR A 396 28.99 -6.43 25.44
CA TYR A 396 27.96 -6.61 24.41
C TYR A 396 26.57 -6.77 25.01
N VAL A 397 25.59 -6.19 24.33
CA VAL A 397 24.19 -6.34 24.72
C VAL A 397 23.72 -7.77 24.45
N ASN A 398 23.15 -8.40 25.47
CA ASN A 398 22.36 -9.62 25.35
C ASN A 398 20.89 -9.20 25.40
N LEU A 399 20.18 -9.33 24.27
CA LEU A 399 18.81 -8.81 24.10
C LEU A 399 17.83 -9.32 25.17
N PRO A 400 17.82 -10.62 25.56
CA PRO A 400 16.96 -11.11 26.63
C PRO A 400 17.21 -10.45 28.00
N ASN A 401 18.45 -10.05 28.30
CA ASN A 401 18.87 -9.58 29.62
C ASN A 401 19.22 -8.08 29.66
N ILE A 402 18.88 -7.33 28.61
CA ILE A 402 19.34 -5.94 28.43
C ILE A 402 18.91 -5.00 29.59
N LEU A 403 17.73 -5.21 30.18
CA LEU A 403 17.27 -4.42 31.31
C LEU A 403 18.14 -4.64 32.55
N GLU A 404 18.50 -5.89 32.85
CA GLU A 404 19.40 -6.25 33.96
C GLU A 404 20.81 -5.71 33.70
N GLN A 405 21.33 -5.85 32.47
CA GLN A 405 22.64 -5.30 32.07
C GLN A 405 22.72 -3.78 32.27
N ALA A 406 21.63 -3.07 32.03
CA ALA A 406 21.50 -1.63 32.22
C ALA A 406 21.22 -1.21 33.67
N GLY A 407 21.05 -2.17 34.60
CA GLY A 407 20.73 -1.92 36.00
C GLY A 407 19.28 -1.48 36.25
N VAL A 408 18.39 -1.67 35.28
CA VAL A 408 16.95 -1.39 35.38
C VAL A 408 16.27 -2.60 36.00
N ASN A 409 16.11 -2.58 37.32
CA ASN A 409 15.67 -3.73 38.11
C ASN A 409 14.25 -3.59 38.66
N SER A 410 13.57 -2.48 38.39
CA SER A 410 12.22 -2.21 38.86
C SER A 410 11.32 -1.65 37.77
N GLU A 411 10.01 -1.82 37.94
CA GLU A 411 8.99 -1.22 37.09
C GLU A 411 9.04 0.32 37.16
N GLU A 412 9.39 0.88 38.33
CA GLU A 412 9.54 2.33 38.51
C GLU A 412 10.69 2.90 37.66
N ASP A 413 11.84 2.20 37.62
CA ASP A 413 12.98 2.58 36.79
C ASP A 413 12.62 2.54 35.29
N TYR A 414 11.91 1.50 34.86
CA TYR A 414 11.46 1.39 33.48
C TYR A 414 10.43 2.46 33.12
N ASN A 415 9.50 2.78 34.04
CA ASN A 415 8.51 3.83 33.85
C ASN A 415 9.14 5.21 33.67
N ILE A 416 10.29 5.49 34.30
CA ILE A 416 11.04 6.73 34.06
C ILE A 416 11.51 6.80 32.59
N LEU A 417 12.00 5.70 32.03
CA LEU A 417 12.40 5.62 30.62
C LEU A 417 11.21 5.79 29.68
N VAL A 418 10.06 5.20 30.02
CA VAL A 418 8.80 5.40 29.30
C VAL A 418 8.44 6.88 29.24
N GLN A 419 8.41 7.57 30.37
CA GLN A 419 8.09 9.00 30.42
C GLN A 419 9.08 9.87 29.63
N GLN A 420 10.37 9.54 29.68
CA GLN A 420 11.37 10.24 28.88
C GLN A 420 11.16 10.02 27.38
N SER A 421 10.90 8.78 26.96
CA SER A 421 10.64 8.48 25.54
C SER A 421 9.35 9.12 25.02
N LEU A 422 8.29 9.20 25.83
CA LEU A 422 7.05 9.89 25.47
C LEU A 422 7.28 11.39 25.24
N LYS A 423 8.16 12.02 26.04
CA LYS A 423 8.57 13.41 25.81
C LYS A 423 9.29 13.58 24.47
N LEU A 424 10.18 12.67 24.09
CA LEU A 424 10.86 12.71 22.79
C LEU A 424 9.91 12.48 21.63
N VAL A 425 8.94 11.57 21.80
CA VAL A 425 7.84 11.37 20.85
C VAL A 425 7.07 12.68 20.67
N LYS A 426 6.77 13.41 21.75
CA LYS A 426 6.09 14.71 21.67
C LYS A 426 6.91 15.73 20.89
N ASP A 427 8.21 15.82 21.12
CA ASP A 427 9.11 16.72 20.37
C ASP A 427 9.11 16.36 18.88
N ALA A 428 9.16 15.07 18.55
CA ALA A 428 9.06 14.57 17.17
C ALA A 428 7.72 14.91 16.50
N VAL A 429 6.61 14.83 17.25
CA VAL A 429 5.29 15.24 16.76
C VAL A 429 5.28 16.72 16.42
N ILE A 430 5.83 17.58 17.28
CA ILE A 430 5.87 19.04 17.06
C ILE A 430 6.66 19.37 15.80
N GLU A 431 7.84 18.76 15.62
CA GLU A 431 8.66 18.93 14.42
C GLU A 431 7.91 18.48 13.16
N THR A 432 7.27 17.31 13.23
CA THR A 432 6.50 16.74 12.11
C THR A 432 5.34 17.64 11.69
N ILE A 433 4.56 18.12 12.66
CA ILE A 433 3.42 19.01 12.37
C ILE A 433 3.90 20.31 11.73
N ALA A 434 5.03 20.86 12.18
CA ALA A 434 5.58 22.09 11.59
C ALA A 434 6.01 21.88 10.14
N THR A 435 6.65 20.75 9.83
CA THR A 435 7.01 20.34 8.46
C THR A 435 5.78 20.13 7.59
N ASP A 436 4.80 19.36 8.07
CA ASP A 436 3.58 19.03 7.33
C ASP A 436 2.75 20.31 7.05
N ASP A 437 2.68 21.24 8.00
CA ASP A 437 2.00 22.55 7.83
C ASP A 437 2.67 23.41 6.76
N LYS A 438 3.99 23.31 6.61
CA LYS A 438 4.71 24.00 5.52
C LYS A 438 4.33 23.38 4.18
N TYR A 439 4.37 22.05 4.07
CA TYR A 439 3.99 21.34 2.85
C TYR A 439 2.54 21.66 2.43
N MET A 440 1.59 21.62 3.37
CA MET A 440 0.18 21.91 3.09
C MET A 440 -0.07 23.34 2.56
N LYS A 441 0.79 24.31 2.89
CA LYS A 441 0.68 25.69 2.37
C LYS A 441 1.24 25.84 0.96
N GLU A 442 2.20 25.00 0.59
CA GLU A 442 2.93 25.06 -0.68
C GLU A 442 2.33 24.11 -1.74
N SER A 443 1.61 23.07 -1.31
CA SER A 443 0.99 22.06 -2.16
C SER A 443 -0.40 22.49 -2.67
N ASP A 444 -0.73 22.15 -3.92
CA ASP A 444 -2.06 22.24 -4.51
C ASP A 444 -2.81 20.89 -4.55
N ASN A 445 -2.16 19.82 -4.09
CA ASN A 445 -2.70 18.47 -4.07
C ASN A 445 -3.70 18.26 -2.92
N ALA A 446 -5.00 18.36 -3.22
CA ALA A 446 -6.08 18.23 -2.24
C ALA A 446 -6.06 16.90 -1.46
N THR A 447 -5.70 15.79 -2.10
CA THR A 447 -5.66 14.48 -1.44
C THR A 447 -4.53 14.41 -0.42
N LEU A 448 -3.34 14.91 -0.77
CA LEU A 448 -2.21 14.99 0.16
C LEU A 448 -2.48 15.97 1.29
N ILE A 449 -3.12 17.11 1.01
CA ILE A 449 -3.55 18.05 2.06
C ILE A 449 -4.52 17.37 3.05
N SER A 450 -5.50 16.61 2.54
CA SER A 450 -6.43 15.84 3.39
C SER A 450 -5.68 14.80 4.24
N TYR A 451 -4.72 14.07 3.65
CA TYR A 451 -3.83 13.17 4.37
C TYR A 451 -3.08 13.88 5.51
N PHE A 452 -2.39 14.99 5.24
CA PHE A 452 -1.63 15.71 6.25
C PHE A 452 -2.51 16.32 7.35
N CYS A 453 -3.73 16.73 7.02
CA CYS A 453 -4.72 17.15 8.01
C CYS A 453 -5.13 16.01 8.95
N GLN A 454 -5.36 14.81 8.42
CA GLN A 454 -5.69 13.62 9.22
C GLN A 454 -4.50 13.19 10.08
N LYS A 455 -3.29 13.14 9.49
CA LYS A 455 -2.05 12.85 10.21
C LYS A 455 -1.82 13.84 11.35
N LYS A 456 -1.99 15.15 11.10
CA LYS A 456 -1.89 16.19 12.14
C LYS A 456 -2.88 15.96 13.28
N LYS A 457 -4.17 15.71 12.97
CA LYS A 457 -5.20 15.40 13.98
C LYS A 457 -4.78 14.20 14.84
N MET A 458 -4.29 13.14 14.21
CA MET A 458 -3.82 11.93 14.90
C MET A 458 -2.61 12.25 15.81
N LEU A 459 -1.56 12.86 15.27
CA LEU A 459 -0.35 13.15 16.03
C LEU A 459 -0.61 14.12 17.20
N THR A 460 -1.50 15.10 17.04
CA THR A 460 -1.92 15.96 18.15
C THR A 460 -2.58 15.16 19.28
N GLN A 461 -3.49 14.23 18.97
CA GLN A 461 -4.09 13.36 20.00
C GLN A 461 -3.03 12.51 20.73
N ILE A 462 -2.00 12.05 20.03
CA ILE A 462 -0.88 11.33 20.66
C ILE A 462 -0.07 12.26 21.56
N ALA A 463 0.31 13.45 21.08
CA ALA A 463 1.06 14.42 21.87
C ALA A 463 0.33 14.85 23.15
N ASP A 464 -1.00 14.99 23.10
CA ASP A 464 -1.83 15.33 24.26
C ASP A 464 -1.90 14.20 25.30
N LYS A 465 -1.67 12.94 24.88
CA LYS A 465 -1.62 11.76 25.75
C LYS A 465 -0.22 11.45 26.28
N CYS A 466 0.81 12.12 25.77
CA CYS A 466 2.20 12.02 26.24
C CYS A 466 2.50 12.95 27.43
N ASP A 467 1.55 13.81 27.82
CA ASP A 467 1.58 14.64 29.04
C ASP A 467 0.94 13.92 30.23
#